data_AF-A0A528TLC7-F1
#
_entry.id   AF-A0A528TLC7-F1
#
_cell.length_a   1.000
_cell.length_b   1.000
_cell.length_c   1.000
_cell.angle_alpha   90.00
_cell.angle_beta   90.00
_cell.angle_gamma   90.00
#
_symmetry.space_group_name_H-M   'P 1'
#
loop_
_entity.id
_entity.type
_entity.pdbx_description
1 polymer ?
#
loop_
_entity_poly.entity_id
_entity_poly.type
_entity_poly.pdbx_seq_one_letter_code
_entity_poly.pdbx_strand_id
1 'polypeptide(L)'
;PYMKMGFLAMIQKRAGWLCALFLSEMLTANAMQSYEGELEKAIVLTLFIPLIMSSGGNSGSQATSLVIRALALREIGLRDWWRVALRELPTGLVLGSILGIVGICRIALWQYFGFYDYGPHWMLIAATVGAALVGIVTFGSLSGS
;
A
#
# COMPACT_ATOMS: atom_id res chain seq x y z
N PRO A 1 27.32 -17.59 1.25
CA PRO A 1 27.79 -16.19 1.03
C PRO A 1 27.26 -15.67 -0.30
N TYR A 2 26.53 -14.54 -0.27
CA TYR A 2 25.88 -13.97 -1.46
C TYR A 2 26.86 -13.79 -2.64
N MET A 3 28.07 -13.29 -2.35
CA MET A 3 29.16 -13.11 -3.32
C MET A 3 29.76 -14.40 -3.90
N LYS A 4 29.39 -15.58 -3.36
CA LYS A 4 29.85 -16.89 -3.87
C LYS A 4 28.80 -17.61 -4.69
N MET A 5 27.60 -17.05 -4.84
CA MET A 5 26.52 -17.66 -5.61
C MET A 5 26.69 -17.34 -7.10
N GLY A 6 26.72 -18.36 -7.95
CA GLY A 6 26.77 -18.16 -9.41
C GLY A 6 25.51 -17.44 -9.93
N PHE A 7 25.66 -16.70 -11.03
CA PHE A 7 24.58 -15.92 -11.65
C PHE A 7 23.29 -16.73 -11.88
N LEU A 8 23.40 -17.93 -12.46
CA LEU A 8 22.28 -18.85 -12.69
C LEU A 8 21.58 -19.28 -11.40
N ALA A 9 22.34 -19.53 -10.34
CA ALA A 9 21.78 -19.89 -9.04
C ALA A 9 21.03 -18.72 -8.40
N MET A 10 21.50 -17.47 -8.57
CA MET A 10 20.75 -16.29 -8.13
C MET A 10 19.44 -16.12 -8.89
N ILE A 11 19.43 -16.35 -10.21
CA ILE A 11 18.21 -16.29 -11.03
C ILE A 11 17.22 -17.35 -10.55
N GLN A 12 17.64 -18.61 -10.40
CA GLN A 12 16.74 -19.70 -9.97
C GLN A 12 16.08 -19.43 -8.61
N LYS A 13 16.79 -18.77 -7.68
CA LYS A 13 16.26 -18.42 -6.36
C LYS A 13 15.23 -17.28 -6.37
N ARG A 14 15.27 -16.40 -7.38
CA ARG A 14 14.43 -15.19 -7.44
C ARG A 14 13.34 -15.26 -8.51
N ALA A 15 13.65 -15.84 -9.67
CA ALA A 15 12.79 -15.83 -10.85
C ALA A 15 11.42 -16.45 -10.57
N GLY A 16 11.36 -17.59 -9.89
CA GLY A 16 10.07 -18.23 -9.54
C GLY A 16 9.19 -17.31 -8.67
N TRP A 17 9.77 -16.65 -7.67
CA TRP A 17 9.03 -15.73 -6.82
C TRP A 17 8.61 -14.45 -7.56
N LEU A 18 9.51 -13.88 -8.36
CA LEU A 18 9.21 -12.71 -9.20
C LEU A 18 8.10 -13.00 -10.22
N CYS A 19 8.11 -14.17 -10.86
CA CYS A 19 7.05 -14.56 -11.79
C CYS A 19 5.70 -14.73 -11.06
N ALA A 20 5.68 -15.32 -9.86
CA ALA A 20 4.45 -15.45 -9.08
C ALA A 20 3.89 -14.09 -8.65
N LEU A 21 4.74 -13.18 -8.20
CA LEU A 21 4.35 -11.80 -7.88
C LEU A 21 3.83 -11.06 -9.11
N PHE A 22 4.52 -11.17 -10.24
CA PHE A 22 4.11 -10.55 -11.50
C PHE A 22 2.74 -11.04 -11.98
N LEU A 23 2.47 -12.35 -11.89
CA LEU A 23 1.13 -12.89 -12.21
C LEU A 23 0.06 -12.32 -11.29
N SER A 24 0.37 -12.11 -10.01
CA SER A 24 -0.54 -11.48 -9.05
C SER A 24 -0.81 -10.01 -9.43
N GLU A 25 0.21 -9.26 -9.85
CA GLU A 25 0.07 -7.89 -10.36
C GLU A 25 -0.77 -7.83 -11.65
N MET A 26 -0.65 -8.83 -12.53
CA MET A 26 -1.50 -8.94 -13.72
C MET A 26 -2.98 -9.11 -13.35
N LEU A 27 -3.31 -9.84 -12.29
CA LEU A 27 -4.69 -9.95 -11.81
C LEU A 27 -5.22 -8.59 -11.32
N THR A 28 -4.38 -7.79 -10.65
CA THR A 28 -4.72 -6.41 -10.27
C THR A 28 -5.00 -5.55 -11.49
N ALA A 29 -4.20 -5.66 -12.55
CA ALA A 29 -4.43 -4.91 -13.79
C ALA A 29 -5.79 -5.27 -14.45
N ASN A 30 -6.15 -6.56 -14.47
CA ASN A 30 -7.46 -7.00 -14.95
C ASN A 30 -8.62 -6.45 -14.08
N ALA A 31 -8.44 -6.43 -12.76
CA ALA A 31 -9.42 -5.84 -11.85
C ALA A 31 -9.59 -4.33 -12.13
N MET A 32 -8.50 -3.60 -12.36
CA MET A 32 -8.54 -2.18 -12.71
C MET A 32 -9.27 -1.91 -14.03
N GLN A 33 -9.11 -2.79 -15.04
CA GLN A 33 -9.82 -2.67 -16.31
C GLN A 33 -11.35 -2.71 -16.14
N SER A 34 -11.85 -3.45 -15.15
CA SER A 34 -13.29 -3.47 -14.85
C SER A 34 -13.84 -2.13 -14.33
N TYR A 35 -12.96 -1.23 -13.86
CA TYR A 35 -13.30 0.11 -13.38
C TYR A 35 -12.94 1.22 -14.38
N GLU A 36 -12.52 0.89 -15.60
CA GLU A 36 -12.10 1.85 -16.62
C GLU A 36 -13.15 2.94 -16.87
N GLY A 37 -14.42 2.57 -17.05
CA GLY A 37 -15.51 3.53 -17.26
C GLY A 37 -15.81 4.45 -16.06
N GLU A 38 -15.46 4.05 -14.83
CA GLU A 38 -15.56 4.93 -13.66
C GLU A 38 -14.33 5.84 -13.55
N LEU A 39 -13.15 5.32 -13.90
CA LEU A 39 -11.91 6.11 -13.94
C LEU A 39 -11.94 7.16 -15.05
N GLU A 40 -12.61 6.93 -16.18
CA GLU A 40 -12.80 7.95 -17.22
C GLU A 40 -13.52 9.19 -16.69
N LYS A 41 -14.50 9.03 -15.78
CA LYS A 41 -15.23 10.15 -15.16
C LYS A 41 -14.33 10.99 -14.24
N ALA A 42 -13.28 10.40 -13.70
CA ALA A 42 -12.37 11.04 -12.75
C ALA A 42 -10.91 10.62 -13.01
N ILE A 43 -10.43 10.90 -14.22
CA ILE A 43 -9.12 10.42 -14.70
C ILE A 43 -7.95 10.85 -13.79
N VAL A 44 -8.11 11.99 -13.11
CA VAL A 44 -7.18 12.50 -12.11
C VAL A 44 -6.89 11.51 -10.98
N LEU A 45 -7.86 10.66 -10.60
CA LEU A 45 -7.66 9.65 -9.55
C LEU A 45 -6.59 8.61 -9.93
N THR A 46 -6.39 8.36 -11.22
CA THR A 46 -5.37 7.41 -11.71
C THR A 46 -3.96 7.83 -11.29
N LEU A 47 -3.70 9.14 -11.14
CA LEU A 47 -2.42 9.68 -10.69
C LEU A 47 -2.09 9.28 -9.25
N PHE A 48 -3.10 8.97 -8.43
CA PHE A 48 -2.93 8.60 -7.03
C PHE A 48 -2.89 7.08 -6.81
N ILE A 49 -3.28 6.27 -7.80
CA ILE A 49 -3.30 4.80 -7.68
C ILE A 49 -1.92 4.24 -7.27
N PRO A 50 -0.79 4.59 -7.94
CA PRO A 50 0.52 4.08 -7.53
C PRO A 50 0.92 4.49 -6.12
N LEU A 51 0.57 5.72 -5.72
CA LEU A 51 0.87 6.25 -4.40
C LEU A 51 0.11 5.46 -3.32
N ILE A 52 -1.20 5.27 -3.51
CA ILE A 52 -2.07 4.54 -2.59
C ILE A 52 -1.60 3.08 -2.46
N MET A 53 -1.34 2.41 -3.58
CA MET A 53 -0.83 1.02 -3.59
C MET A 53 0.52 0.90 -2.86
N SER A 54 1.46 1.81 -3.14
CA SER A 54 2.77 1.83 -2.48
C SER A 54 2.67 2.07 -0.98
N SER A 55 1.81 2.99 -0.52
CA SER A 55 1.58 3.23 0.91
C SER A 55 1.07 1.99 1.65
N GLY A 56 0.10 1.28 1.06
CA GLY A 56 -0.39 0.01 1.61
C GLY A 56 0.71 -1.07 1.69
N GLY A 57 1.46 -1.26 0.59
CA GLY A 57 2.54 -2.25 0.53
C GLY A 57 3.71 -1.97 1.49
N ASN A 58 4.11 -0.70 1.62
CA ASN A 58 5.16 -0.28 2.55
C ASN A 58 4.75 -0.48 4.02
N SER A 59 3.50 -0.16 4.33
CA SER A 59 2.92 -0.37 5.66
C SER A 59 2.83 -1.85 6.02
N GLY A 60 2.33 -2.70 5.11
CA GLY A 60 2.28 -4.14 5.33
C GLY A 60 3.66 -4.77 5.48
N SER A 61 4.63 -4.38 4.64
CA SER A 61 6.00 -4.87 4.74
C SER A 61 6.69 -4.47 6.05
N GLN A 62 6.38 -3.28 6.58
CA GLN A 62 6.84 -2.86 7.90
C GLN A 62 6.23 -3.72 9.00
N ALA A 63 4.91 -3.94 8.98
CA ALA A 63 4.23 -4.81 9.94
C ALA A 63 4.78 -6.25 9.90
N THR A 64 4.89 -6.86 8.71
CA THR A 64 5.47 -8.20 8.54
C THR A 64 6.88 -8.30 9.10
N SER A 65 7.73 -7.30 8.87
CA SER A 65 9.11 -7.31 9.37
C SER A 65 9.16 -7.28 10.90
N LEU A 66 8.29 -6.48 11.54
CA LEU A 66 8.19 -6.40 13.00
C LEU A 66 7.67 -7.71 13.61
N VAL A 67 6.63 -8.30 13.01
CA VAL A 67 6.05 -9.57 13.48
C VAL A 67 7.02 -10.74 13.31
N ILE A 68 7.67 -10.86 12.15
CA ILE A 68 8.70 -11.90 11.91
C ILE A 68 9.83 -11.77 12.93
N ARG A 69 10.27 -10.54 13.23
CA ARG A 69 11.30 -10.30 14.25
C ARG A 69 10.83 -10.71 15.64
N ALA A 70 9.62 -10.34 16.05
CA ALA A 70 9.06 -10.69 17.35
C ALA A 70 8.88 -12.22 17.49
N LEU A 71 8.47 -12.92 16.43
CA LEU A 71 8.43 -14.38 16.36
C LEU A 71 9.83 -14.99 16.51
N ALA A 72 10.83 -14.45 15.80
CA ALA A 72 12.22 -14.92 15.87
C ALA A 72 12.84 -14.72 17.26
N LEU A 73 12.48 -13.63 17.95
CA LEU A 73 12.88 -13.34 19.34
C LEU A 73 12.02 -14.08 20.38
N ARG A 74 11.01 -14.85 19.95
CA ARG A 74 10.04 -15.56 20.80
C ARG A 74 9.27 -14.63 21.77
N GLU A 75 9.08 -13.37 21.39
CA GLU A 75 8.27 -12.39 22.13
C GLU A 75 6.76 -12.65 21.94
N ILE A 76 6.39 -13.22 20.79
CA ILE A 76 5.03 -13.62 20.43
C ILE A 76 5.04 -15.04 19.84
N GLY A 77 3.93 -15.77 19.97
CA GLY A 77 3.72 -17.06 19.33
C GLY A 77 2.68 -17.00 18.21
N LEU A 78 2.61 -18.03 17.37
CA LEU A 78 1.60 -18.15 16.31
C LEU A 78 0.16 -18.14 16.85
N ARG A 79 -0.04 -18.53 18.12
CA ARG A 79 -1.35 -18.50 18.79
C ARG A 79 -1.82 -17.07 19.09
N ASP A 80 -0.91 -16.10 19.12
CA ASP A 80 -1.22 -14.70 19.43
C ASP A 80 -1.65 -13.90 18.20
N TRP A 81 -1.74 -14.52 17.02
CA TRP A 81 -2.01 -13.83 15.74
C TRP A 81 -3.21 -12.87 15.81
N TRP A 82 -4.32 -13.30 16.42
CA TRP A 82 -5.52 -12.47 16.57
C TRP A 82 -5.27 -11.25 17.47
N ARG A 83 -4.49 -11.42 18.53
CA ARG A 83 -4.13 -10.34 19.46
C ARG A 83 -3.19 -9.34 18.79
N VAL A 84 -2.27 -9.81 17.96
CA VAL A 84 -1.36 -8.96 17.17
C VAL A 84 -2.17 -8.17 16.15
N ALA A 85 -3.03 -8.82 15.38
CA ALA A 85 -3.93 -8.17 14.41
C ALA A 85 -4.78 -7.06 15.04
N LEU A 86 -5.42 -7.33 16.19
CA LEU A 86 -6.20 -6.33 16.92
C LEU A 86 -5.36 -5.17 17.46
N ARG A 87 -4.09 -5.41 17.81
CA ARG A 87 -3.16 -4.37 18.28
C ARG A 87 -2.67 -3.48 17.14
N GLU A 88 -2.61 -4.01 15.93
CA GLU A 88 -2.15 -3.30 14.73
C GLU A 88 -3.24 -2.45 14.06
N LEU A 89 -4.53 -2.79 14.24
CA LEU A 89 -5.65 -1.97 13.77
C LEU A 89 -5.55 -0.47 14.15
N PRO A 90 -5.40 -0.08 15.44
CA PRO A 90 -5.28 1.33 15.79
C PRO A 90 -4.02 1.98 15.22
N THR A 91 -2.91 1.25 15.16
CA THR A 91 -1.66 1.73 14.55
C THR A 91 -1.86 2.04 13.07
N GLY A 92 -2.47 1.12 12.33
CA GLY A 92 -2.81 1.28 10.92
C GLY A 92 -3.76 2.44 10.66
N LEU A 93 -4.79 2.62 11.51
CA LEU A 93 -5.71 3.76 11.41
C LEU A 93 -5.00 5.10 11.63
N VAL A 94 -4.12 5.19 12.64
CA VAL A 94 -3.39 6.42 12.93
C VAL A 94 -2.40 6.74 11.80
N LEU A 95 -1.60 5.77 11.37
CA LEU A 95 -0.66 5.96 10.26
C LEU A 95 -1.38 6.29 8.95
N GLY A 96 -2.48 5.59 8.66
CA GLY A 96 -3.34 5.86 7.52
C GLY A 96 -3.94 7.26 7.56
N SER A 97 -4.36 7.74 8.74
CA SER A 97 -4.88 9.09 8.92
C SER A 97 -3.81 10.16 8.70
N ILE A 98 -2.59 9.94 9.22
CA ILE A 98 -1.46 10.85 9.00
C ILE A 98 -1.17 10.95 7.50
N LEU A 99 -1.04 9.82 6.81
CA LEU A 99 -0.78 9.80 5.36
C LEU A 99 -1.95 10.40 4.56
N GLY A 100 -3.19 10.13 4.96
CA GLY A 100 -4.39 10.71 4.36
C GLY A 100 -4.42 12.23 4.48
N ILE A 101 -4.11 12.78 5.66
CA ILE A 101 -3.99 14.23 5.88
C ILE A 101 -2.88 14.81 4.99
N VAL A 102 -1.71 14.17 4.92
CA VAL A 102 -0.61 14.61 4.04
C VAL A 102 -1.06 14.62 2.57
N GLY A 103 -1.77 13.59 2.11
CA GLY A 103 -2.32 13.51 0.76
C GLY A 103 -3.31 14.63 0.46
N ILE A 104 -4.27 14.87 1.37
CA ILE A 104 -5.25 15.96 1.27
C ILE A 104 -4.55 17.32 1.21
N CYS A 105 -3.62 17.57 2.13
CA CYS A 105 -2.84 18.81 2.17
C CYS A 105 -2.09 19.01 0.86
N ARG A 106 -1.44 17.97 0.32
CA ARG A 106 -0.73 18.06 -0.96
C ARG A 106 -1.67 18.47 -2.09
N ILE A 107 -2.84 17.84 -2.20
CA ILE A 107 -3.83 18.15 -3.25
C ILE A 107 -4.32 19.60 -3.10
N ALA A 108 -4.68 20.00 -1.89
CA ALA A 108 -5.16 21.35 -1.60
C ALA A 108 -4.12 22.43 -1.93
N LEU A 109 -2.85 22.21 -1.56
CA LEU A 109 -1.77 23.16 -1.83
C LEU A 109 -1.51 23.28 -3.35
N TRP A 110 -1.54 22.16 -4.10
CA TRP A 110 -1.31 22.19 -5.55
C TRP A 110 -2.45 22.91 -6.29
N GLN A 111 -3.69 22.70 -5.86
CA GLN A 111 -4.84 23.43 -6.40
C GLN A 111 -4.73 24.93 -6.10
N TYR A 112 -4.47 25.28 -4.83
CA TYR A 112 -4.49 26.67 -4.37
C TYR A 112 -3.34 27.50 -4.96
N PHE A 113 -2.14 26.93 -5.07
CA PHE A 113 -1.01 27.60 -5.72
C PHE A 113 -1.03 27.53 -7.25
N GLY A 114 -2.01 26.84 -7.84
CA GLY A 114 -2.15 26.72 -9.30
C GLY A 114 -1.07 25.87 -9.96
N PHE A 115 -0.41 24.97 -9.22
CA PHE A 115 0.58 24.05 -9.79
C PHE A 115 -0.08 22.95 -10.64
N TYR A 116 -1.31 22.57 -10.30
CA TYR A 116 -2.10 21.61 -11.06
C TYR A 116 -3.59 21.84 -10.79
N ASP A 117 -4.42 21.79 -11.82
CA ASP A 117 -5.87 21.89 -11.69
C ASP A 117 -6.49 20.48 -11.62
N TYR A 118 -6.97 20.10 -10.44
CA TYR A 118 -7.71 18.87 -10.19
C TYR A 118 -9.20 18.98 -10.55
N GLY A 119 -9.63 20.14 -11.07
CA GLY A 119 -10.99 20.39 -11.52
C GLY A 119 -11.91 20.92 -10.42
N PRO A 120 -13.20 21.14 -10.74
CA PRO A 120 -14.16 21.79 -9.85
C PRO A 120 -14.48 20.97 -8.59
N HIS A 121 -14.16 19.68 -8.60
CA HIS A 121 -14.46 18.74 -7.53
C HIS A 121 -13.20 18.26 -6.78
N TRP A 122 -12.13 19.05 -6.82
CA TRP A 122 -10.84 18.71 -6.19
C TRP A 122 -10.94 18.33 -4.70
N MET A 123 -11.90 18.92 -3.96
CA MET A 123 -12.15 18.58 -2.55
C MET A 123 -12.65 17.14 -2.39
N LEU A 124 -13.53 16.68 -3.29
CA LEU A 124 -14.02 15.29 -3.27
C LEU A 124 -12.88 14.33 -3.62
N ILE A 125 -12.05 14.67 -4.61
CA ILE A 125 -10.85 13.90 -4.97
C ILE A 125 -9.92 13.79 -3.76
N ALA A 126 -9.65 14.90 -3.07
CA ALA A 126 -8.81 14.90 -1.88
C ALA A 126 -9.38 14.00 -0.77
N ALA A 127 -10.69 14.10 -0.50
CA ALA A 127 -11.36 13.25 0.48
C ALA A 127 -11.31 11.76 0.10
N THR A 128 -11.53 11.42 -1.17
CA THR A 128 -11.43 10.04 -1.68
C THR A 128 -10.02 9.49 -1.52
N VAL A 129 -8.99 10.25 -1.90
CA VAL A 129 -7.59 9.84 -1.74
C VAL A 129 -7.23 9.67 -0.26
N GLY A 130 -7.64 10.62 0.59
CA GLY A 130 -7.40 10.55 2.03
C GLY A 130 -8.05 9.33 2.67
N ALA A 131 -9.33 9.07 2.37
CA ALA A 131 -10.06 7.90 2.87
C ALA A 131 -9.47 6.59 2.34
N ALA A 132 -9.06 6.54 1.06
CA ALA A 132 -8.40 5.38 0.47
C ALA A 132 -7.07 5.08 1.16
N LEU A 133 -6.28 6.10 1.50
CA LEU A 133 -5.03 5.94 2.26
C LEU A 133 -5.27 5.38 3.65
N VAL A 134 -6.28 5.88 4.38
CA VAL A 134 -6.67 5.33 5.68
C VAL A 134 -7.01 3.84 5.55
N GLY A 135 -7.87 3.50 4.59
CA GLY A 135 -8.31 2.13 4.36
C GLY A 135 -7.15 1.20 3.99
N ILE A 136 -6.34 1.55 2.99
CA ILE A 136 -5.31 0.67 2.47
C ILE A 136 -4.12 0.50 3.42
N VAL A 137 -3.77 1.53 4.19
CA VAL A 137 -2.68 1.45 5.19
C VAL A 137 -3.12 0.61 6.37
N THR A 138 -4.38 0.76 6.82
CA THR A 138 -4.95 -0.07 7.87
C THR A 138 -5.00 -1.53 7.43
N PHE A 139 -5.53 -1.79 6.22
CA PHE A 139 -5.61 -3.14 5.68
C PHE A 139 -4.23 -3.75 5.41
N GLY A 140 -3.29 -2.95 4.90
CA GLY A 140 -1.90 -3.36 4.67
C GLY A 140 -1.21 -3.77 5.98
N SER A 141 -1.31 -2.94 7.03
CA SER A 141 -0.80 -3.25 8.37
C SER A 141 -1.39 -4.55 8.90
N LEU A 142 -2.72 -4.70 8.81
CA LEU A 142 -3.43 -5.88 9.29
C LEU A 142 -3.04 -7.15 8.53
N SER A 143 -2.89 -7.07 7.21
CA SER A 143 -2.52 -8.21 6.36
C SER A 143 -1.06 -8.63 6.56
N GLY A 144 -0.21 -7.69 6.98
CA GLY A 144 1.18 -7.98 7.31
C GLY A 144 1.39 -8.58 8.70
N SER A 145 0.39 -8.51 9.57
CA SER A 145 0.43 -8.90 10.99
C SER A 145 0.05 -10.35 11.22
#